data_AF-A0A382SAE2-F1
#
_entry.id   AF-A0A382SAE2-F1
#
_cell.length_a   1.000
_cell.length_b   1.000
_cell.length_c   1.000
_cell.angle_alpha   90.00
_cell.angle_beta   90.00
_cell.angle_gamma   90.00
#
_symmetry.space_group_name_H-M   'P 1'
#
loop_
_entity.id
_entity.type
_entity.pdbx_description
1 polymer ?
#
loop_
_entity_poly.entity_id
_entity_poly.type
_entity_poly.pdbx_seq_one_letter_code
_entity_poly.pdbx_strand_id
1 'polypeptide(L)' 'MDLELRKFAKFVDKTFIEGGKKAKTPVLLVSVAAVIKN' A
#
# COMPACT_ATOMS: atom_id res chain seq x y z
N MET A 1 -12.47 13.92 -20.35
CA MET A 1 -11.19 13.54 -19.71
C MET A 1 -10.95 12.09 -20.04
N ASP A 2 -9.93 11.79 -20.83
CA ASP A 2 -9.52 10.41 -21.09
C ASP A 2 -8.52 10.00 -20.01
N LEU A 3 -8.86 8.99 -19.21
CA LEU A 3 -7.98 8.45 -18.17
C LEU A 3 -7.12 7.34 -18.77
N GLU A 4 -6.02 7.73 -19.42
CA GLU A 4 -5.05 6.78 -19.96
C GLU A 4 -4.18 6.21 -18.83
N LEU A 5 -4.42 4.94 -18.49
CA LEU A 5 -3.78 4.24 -17.38
C LEU A 5 -2.52 3.50 -17.85
N ARG A 6 -1.35 3.91 -17.34
CA ARG A 6 -0.05 3.35 -17.72
C ARG A 6 0.36 2.16 -16.87
N LYS A 7 0.07 2.22 -15.56
CA LYS A 7 0.48 1.19 -14.59
C LYS A 7 -0.37 1.25 -13.32
N PHE A 8 -0.60 0.08 -12.72
CA PHE A 8 -1.05 -0.04 -11.34
C PHE A 8 0.05 -0.66 -10.47
N ALA A 9 0.14 -0.21 -9.23
CA ALA A 9 0.94 -0.85 -8.21
C ALA A 9 0.12 -1.01 -6.93
N LYS A 10 0.23 -2.18 -6.29
CA LYS A 10 -0.40 -2.49 -5.01
C LYS A 10 0.69 -2.88 -4.03
N PHE A 11 0.70 -2.22 -2.89
CA PHE A 11 1.63 -2.48 -1.80
C PHE A 11 0.84 -2.94 -0.58
N VAL A 12 1.27 -4.04 0.01
CA VAL A 12 0.68 -4.59 1.23
C VAL A 12 1.80 -4.76 2.23
N ASP A 13 1.80 -3.95 3.27
CA ASP A 13 2.73 -4.04 4.38
C ASP A 13 2.04 -4.62 5.61
N LYS A 14 2.75 -5.47 6.35
CA LYS A 14 2.28 -6.11 7.57
C LYS A 14 3.30 -5.93 8.67
N THR A 15 2.99 -5.05 9.61
CA THR A 15 3.84 -4.77 10.76
C THR A 15 3.47 -5.67 11.92
N PHE A 16 4.38 -6.56 12.32
CA PHE A 16 4.20 -7.49 13.45
C PHE A 16 4.84 -6.97 14.75
N ILE A 17 5.90 -6.17 14.64
CA ILE A 17 6.65 -5.60 15.76
C ILE A 17 6.87 -4.12 15.47
N GLU A 18 6.53 -3.27 16.42
CA GLU A 18 6.77 -1.84 16.36
C GLU A 18 7.30 -1.37 17.72
N GLY A 19 8.35 -0.54 17.71
CA GLY A 19 9.01 -0.10 18.95
C GLY A 19 9.51 -1.24 19.85
N GLY A 20 9.88 -2.38 19.28
CA GLY A 20 10.33 -3.57 20.02
C GLY A 20 9.24 -4.37 20.72
N LYS A 21 7.96 -4.00 20.55
CA LYS A 21 6.81 -4.74 21.11
C LYS A 21 6.06 -5.46 20.01
N LYS A 22 5.75 -6.74 20.24
CA LYS A 22 4.94 -7.53 19.32
C LYS A 22 3.48 -7.06 19.39
N ALA A 23 2.89 -6.75 18.25
CA ALA A 23 1.48 -6.41 18.16
C ALA A 23 0.61 -7.65 18.41
N LYS A 24 -0.49 -7.50 19.16
CA LYS A 24 -1.46 -8.59 19.40
C LYS A 24 -2.11 -9.06 18.08
N THR A 25 -2.35 -8.12 17.19
CA THR A 25 -2.75 -8.36 15.79
C THR A 25 -1.86 -7.51 14.89
N PRO A 26 -1.30 -8.06 13.80
CA PRO A 26 -0.43 -7.29 12.91
C PRO A 26 -1.18 -6.11 12.29
N VAL A 27 -0.53 -4.96 12.23
CA VAL A 27 -1.07 -3.79 11.51
C VAL A 27 -0.89 -4.04 10.03
N LEU A 28 -1.98 -3.89 9.26
CA LEU A 28 -1.99 -4.07 7.81
C LEU A 28 -2.13 -2.71 7.14
N LEU A 29 -1.15 -2.33 6.33
CA LEU A 29 -1.23 -1.14 5.49
C LEU A 29 -1.34 -1.55 4.02
N VAL A 30 -2.37 -1.04 3.35
CA VAL A 30 -2.59 -1.29 1.92
C VAL A 30 -2.56 0.04 1.18
N SER A 31 -1.67 0.14 0.20
CA SER A 31 -1.58 1.30 -0.68
C SER A 31 -1.76 0.87 -2.13
N VAL A 32 -2.54 1.66 -2.88
CA VAL A 32 -2.81 1.44 -4.30
C VAL A 32 -2.44 2.72 -5.05
N ALA A 33 -1.61 2.57 -6.07
CA ALA A 33 -1.20 3.68 -6.93
C ALA A 33 -1.57 3.38 -8.39
N ALA A 34 -2.15 4.38 -9.05
CA ALA A 34 -2.41 4.37 -10.48
C ALA A 34 -1.53 5.46 -11.12
N VAL A 35 -0.79 5.09 -12.16
CA VAL A 35 -0.07 6.06 -12.98
C VAL A 35 -0.91 6.38 -14.21
N ILE A 36 -1.32 7.63 -14.33
CA ILE A 36 -2.07 8.14 -15.47
C ILE A 36 -1.19 9.07 -16.32
N LYS A 37 -1.53 9.17 -17.60
CA LYS A 37 -1.01 10.24 -18.46
C LYS A 37 -1.58 11.58 -17.97
N ASN A 38 -0.72 12.60 -17.95
CA ASN A 38 -1.11 13.97 -17.59
C ASN A 38 -1.96 14.60 -18.69
#